data_AF-A0A8J6NYM6-F1
#
_entry.id   AF-A0A8J6NYM6-F1
#
_cell.length_a   1.000
_cell.length_b   1.000
_cell.length_c   1.000
_cell.angle_alpha   90.00
_cell.angle_beta   90.00
_cell.angle_gamma   90.00
#
_symmetry.space_group_name_H-M   'P 1'
#
loop_
_entity.id
_entity.type
_entity.pdbx_description
1 polymer ?
#
loop_
_entity_poly.entity_id
_entity_poly.type
_entity_poly.pdbx_seq_one_letter_code
_entity_poly.pdbx_strand_id
1 'polypeptide(L)'
;MSVVIVGGNERMSCQYQDICKEYGCKAKVFTKEKGAFKKKMGCPDLLILFTNTVSHKMVISAFQEAKKNQIPTLRVHTSSATALHHVLSGYMKDKTRVERC
;
A
#
# COMPACT_ATOMS: atom_id res chain seq x y z
N MET A 1 3.94 -10.62 6.57
CA MET A 1 2.87 -9.71 6.12
C MET A 1 3.12 -9.28 4.68
N SER A 2 2.08 -9.10 3.88
CA SER A 2 2.13 -8.66 2.49
C SER A 2 1.45 -7.30 2.32
N VAL A 3 2.13 -6.38 1.64
CA VAL A 3 1.66 -5.01 1.44
C VAL A 3 1.60 -4.72 -0.05
N VAL A 4 0.52 -4.08 -0.51
CA VAL A 4 0.45 -3.53 -1.86
C VAL A 4 0.45 -2.03 -1.77
N ILE A 5 1.34 -1.38 -2.52
CA ILE A 5 1.42 0.07 -2.64
C ILE A 5 0.95 0.43 -4.05
N VAL A 6 -0.02 1.34 -4.15
CA VAL A 6 -0.56 1.85 -5.41
C VAL A 6 -0.21 3.32 -5.52
N GLY A 7 0.51 3.66 -6.57
CA GLY A 7 1.07 4.99 -6.81
C GLY A 7 2.52 5.15 -6.42
N GLY A 8 2.90 6.39 -6.15
CA GLY A 8 4.24 6.79 -5.79
C GLY A 8 5.10 7.12 -6.99
N ASN A 9 6.32 7.60 -6.72
CA ASN A 9 7.29 7.89 -7.75
C ASN A 9 7.89 6.58 -8.28
N GLU A 10 7.82 6.36 -9.60
CA GLU A 10 8.35 5.14 -10.24
C GLU A 10 9.82 4.89 -9.91
N ARG A 11 10.63 5.97 -9.81
CA ARG A 11 12.06 5.88 -9.45
C ARG A 11 12.29 5.44 -8.00
N MET A 12 11.30 5.61 -7.13
CA MET A 12 11.36 5.21 -5.71
C MET A 12 10.72 3.85 -5.44
N SER A 13 10.29 3.13 -6.49
CA SER A 13 9.63 1.83 -6.32
C SER A 13 10.48 0.79 -5.60
N CYS A 14 11.80 0.77 -5.82
CA CYS A 14 12.73 -0.06 -5.05
C CYS A 14 12.80 0.39 -3.58
N GLN A 15 12.96 1.69 -3.35
CA GLN A 15 13.05 2.26 -2.01
C GLN A 15 11.78 1.97 -1.18
N TYR A 16 10.59 2.08 -1.75
CA TYR A 16 9.36 1.71 -1.03
C TYR A 16 9.34 0.23 -0.64
N GLN A 17 9.86 -0.65 -1.50
CA GLN A 17 9.96 -2.08 -1.18
C GLN A 17 10.97 -2.33 -0.07
N ASP A 18 12.13 -1.66 -0.11
CA ASP A 18 13.16 -1.82 0.92
C ASP A 18 12.67 -1.31 2.28
N ILE A 19 11.99 -0.16 2.31
CA ILE A 19 11.33 0.34 3.52
C ILE A 19 10.37 -0.71 4.08
N CYS A 20 9.50 -1.29 3.25
CA CYS A 20 8.60 -2.34 3.72
C CYS A 20 9.35 -3.59 4.21
N LYS A 21 10.48 -3.97 3.59
CA LYS A 21 11.31 -5.09 4.05
C LYS A 21 11.95 -4.82 5.41
N GLU A 22 12.33 -3.58 5.71
CA GLU A 22 12.84 -3.20 7.06
C GLU A 22 11.80 -3.48 8.14
N TYR A 23 10.51 -3.33 7.82
CA TYR A 23 9.40 -3.73 8.69
C TYR A 23 8.99 -5.21 8.54
N GLY A 24 9.80 -6.07 7.92
CA GLY A 24 9.49 -7.49 7.73
C GLY A 24 8.31 -7.77 6.79
N CYS A 25 7.97 -6.81 5.90
CA CYS A 25 6.83 -6.91 4.99
C CYS A 25 7.28 -7.14 3.54
N LYS A 26 6.57 -8.03 2.83
CA LYS A 26 6.75 -8.19 1.38
C LYS A 26 5.86 -7.20 0.65
N ALA A 27 6.47 -6.19 0.02
CA ALA A 27 5.73 -5.16 -0.71
C ALA A 27 5.68 -5.40 -2.22
N LYS A 28 4.53 -5.10 -2.83
CA LYS A 28 4.36 -4.97 -4.28
C LYS A 28 3.97 -3.54 -4.61
N VAL A 29 4.71 -2.88 -5.49
CA VAL A 29 4.48 -1.47 -5.86
C VAL A 29 3.91 -1.38 -7.27
N PHE A 30 2.78 -0.70 -7.41
CA PHE A 30 2.11 -0.42 -8.69
C PHE A 30 2.05 1.09 -8.93
N THR A 31 3.05 1.63 -9.63
CA THR A 31 3.12 3.07 -9.97
C THR A 31 2.31 3.44 -11.21
N LYS A 32 1.95 2.45 -12.05
CA LYS A 32 1.20 2.64 -13.31
C LYS A 32 0.12 1.58 -13.46
N GLU A 33 -0.96 1.93 -14.14
CA GLU A 33 -2.01 0.98 -14.53
C GLU A 33 -1.40 0.00 -15.55
N LYS A 34 -1.32 -1.28 -15.19
CA LYS A 34 -1.08 -2.36 -16.15
C LYS A 34 -2.37 -3.14 -16.27
N GLY A 35 -2.80 -3.48 -17.49
CA GLY A 35 -4.16 -3.95 -17.81
C GLY A 35 -4.75 -5.10 -16.97
N ALA A 36 -3.93 -5.82 -16.21
CA ALA A 36 -4.36 -6.82 -15.23
C ALA A 36 -4.08 -6.41 -13.76
N PHE A 37 -4.20 -5.14 -13.40
CA PHE A 37 -3.92 -4.63 -12.05
C PHE A 37 -4.71 -5.38 -10.97
N LYS A 38 -6.03 -5.55 -11.17
CA LYS A 38 -6.91 -6.29 -10.23
C LYS A 38 -6.41 -7.71 -9.97
N LYS A 39 -6.03 -8.44 -11.02
CA LYS A 39 -5.51 -9.82 -10.92
C LYS A 39 -4.12 -9.89 -10.26
N LYS A 40 -3.27 -8.88 -10.46
CA LYS A 40 -1.90 -8.82 -9.92
C LYS A 40 -1.84 -8.35 -8.47
N MET A 41 -2.81 -7.54 -8.04
CA MET A 41 -2.94 -7.08 -6.65
C MET A 41 -3.11 -8.27 -5.70
N GLY A 42 -3.99 -9.22 -6.04
CA GLY A 42 -4.31 -10.36 -5.18
C GLY A 42 -4.97 -9.91 -3.87
N CYS A 43 -4.78 -10.67 -2.79
CA CYS A 43 -5.30 -10.37 -1.45
C CYS A 43 -4.16 -10.04 -0.47
N PRO A 44 -3.62 -8.81 -0.48
CA PRO A 44 -2.63 -8.38 0.52
C PRO A 44 -3.26 -8.18 1.91
N ASP A 45 -2.41 -8.17 2.94
CA ASP A 45 -2.80 -7.82 4.31
C ASP A 45 -3.07 -6.32 4.48
N LEU A 46 -2.43 -5.49 3.64
CA LEU A 46 -2.57 -4.03 3.68
C LEU A 46 -2.43 -3.43 2.28
N LEU A 47 -3.33 -2.50 1.94
CA LEU A 47 -3.25 -1.68 0.74
C LEU A 47 -2.92 -0.22 1.10
N ILE A 48 -1.83 0.31 0.54
CA ILE A 48 -1.43 1.72 0.68
C ILE A 48 -1.67 2.44 -0.65
N LEU A 49 -2.42 3.54 -0.61
CA LEU A 49 -2.82 4.33 -1.78
C LEU A 49 -2.17 5.72 -1.69
N PHE A 50 -1.25 6.04 -2.61
CA PHE A 50 -0.66 7.37 -2.72
C PHE A 50 -1.53 8.30 -3.57
N THR A 51 -2.58 8.88 -2.97
CA THR A 51 -3.71 9.53 -3.68
C THR A 51 -3.33 10.68 -4.59
N ASN A 52 -2.20 11.36 -4.35
CA ASN A 52 -1.77 12.53 -5.13
C ASN A 52 -1.01 12.15 -6.42
N THR A 53 -0.58 10.90 -6.54
CA THR A 53 0.28 10.44 -7.66
C THR A 53 -0.40 9.42 -8.58
N VAL A 54 -1.64 9.07 -8.28
CA VAL A 54 -2.39 7.99 -8.92
C VAL A 54 -3.57 8.53 -9.70
N SER A 55 -3.86 7.93 -10.85
CA SER A 55 -5.10 8.21 -11.56
C SER A 55 -6.30 7.82 -10.70
N HIS A 56 -7.36 8.64 -10.74
CA HIS A 56 -8.64 8.33 -10.09
C HIS A 56 -9.15 6.94 -10.45
N LYS A 57 -8.97 6.50 -11.70
CA LYS A 57 -9.38 5.17 -12.17
C LYS A 57 -8.67 4.04 -11.41
N MET A 58 -7.37 4.21 -11.16
CA MET A 58 -6.58 3.25 -10.38
C MET A 58 -7.00 3.22 -8.92
N VAL A 59 -7.22 4.39 -8.30
CA VAL A 59 -7.69 4.47 -6.91
C VAL A 59 -9.03 3.78 -6.74
N ILE A 60 -9.99 4.11 -7.62
CA ILE A 60 -11.32 3.53 -7.60
C ILE A 60 -11.24 2.01 -7.75
N SER A 61 -10.47 1.51 -8.72
CA SER A 61 -10.31 0.08 -8.97
C SER A 61 -9.66 -0.66 -7.79
N ALA A 62 -8.58 -0.10 -7.22
CA ALA A 62 -7.88 -0.67 -6.08
C ALA A 62 -8.73 -0.65 -4.81
N PHE A 63 -9.44 0.44 -4.57
CA PHE A 63 -10.31 0.61 -3.42
C PHE A 63 -11.53 -0.30 -3.48
N GLN A 64 -12.15 -0.45 -4.66
CA GLN A 64 -13.23 -1.41 -4.88
C GLN A 64 -12.78 -2.84 -4.60
N GLU A 65 -11.61 -3.24 -5.10
CA GLU A 65 -11.09 -4.59 -4.88
C GLU A 65 -10.73 -4.83 -3.42
N ALA A 66 -10.14 -3.83 -2.76
CA ALA A 66 -9.87 -3.89 -1.33
C ALA A 66 -11.16 -4.03 -0.52
N LYS A 67 -12.20 -3.26 -0.82
CA LYS A 67 -13.50 -3.37 -0.15
C LYS A 67 -14.14 -4.73 -0.35
N LYS A 68 -14.07 -5.28 -1.57
CA LYS A 68 -14.61 -6.61 -1.90
C LYS A 68 -13.92 -7.73 -1.11
N ASN A 69 -12.59 -7.64 -0.96
CA ASN A 69 -11.78 -8.63 -0.26
C ASN A 69 -11.54 -8.29 1.23
N GLN A 70 -12.23 -7.28 1.76
CA GLN A 70 -12.10 -6.81 3.15
C GLN A 70 -10.64 -6.47 3.55
N ILE A 71 -9.88 -5.93 2.61
CA ILE A 71 -8.48 -5.55 2.81
C ILE A 71 -8.42 -4.18 3.48
N PRO A 72 -7.70 -4.03 4.61
CA PRO A 72 -7.41 -2.74 5.21
C PRO A 72 -6.72 -1.79 4.23
N THR A 73 -7.27 -0.59 4.04
CA THR A 73 -6.72 0.41 3.12
C THR A 73 -6.25 1.67 3.85
N LEU A 74 -5.03 2.11 3.58
CA LEU A 74 -4.48 3.37 4.07
C LEU A 74 -4.26 4.32 2.90
N ARG A 75 -4.77 5.55 3.04
CA ARG A 75 -4.63 6.60 2.02
C ARG A 75 -3.59 7.60 2.49
N VAL A 76 -2.62 7.86 1.64
CA VAL A 76 -1.48 8.74 1.94
C VAL A 76 -1.38 9.79 0.84
N HIS A 77 -1.40 11.06 1.23
CA HIS A 77 -1.39 12.15 0.25
C HIS A 77 0.01 12.40 -0.34
N THR A 78 1.06 12.13 0.43
CA THR A 78 2.46 12.30 0.01
C THR A 78 3.12 10.95 -0.30
N SER A 79 3.86 10.87 -1.40
CA SER A 79 4.61 9.69 -1.82
C SER A 79 6.05 9.66 -1.31
N SER A 80 6.38 10.41 -0.26
CA SER A 80 7.73 10.40 0.31
C SER A 80 8.04 9.12 1.10
N ALA A 81 9.33 8.79 1.22
CA ALA A 81 9.81 7.69 2.07
C ALA A 81 9.39 7.89 3.54
N THR A 82 9.53 9.11 4.06
CA THR A 82 9.15 9.46 5.43
C THR A 82 7.67 9.23 5.68
N ALA A 83 6.80 9.59 4.73
CA ALA A 83 5.37 9.32 4.85
C ALA A 83 5.06 7.83 4.88
N LEU A 84 5.75 7.03 4.06
CA LEU A 84 5.61 5.58 4.09
C LEU A 84 6.05 4.98 5.44
N HIS A 85 7.18 5.42 6.00
CA HIS A 85 7.62 5.01 7.34
C HIS A 85 6.59 5.35 8.42
N HIS A 86 6.01 6.56 8.39
CA HIS A 86 5.02 6.97 9.38
C HIS A 86 3.79 6.08 9.32
N VAL A 87 3.29 5.78 8.11
CA VAL A 87 2.10 4.95 7.90
C VAL A 87 2.35 3.51 8.33
N LEU A 88 3.50 2.92 7.96
CA LEU A 88 3.87 1.57 8.35
C LEU A 88 4.09 1.45 9.87
N SER A 89 4.83 2.39 10.46
CA SER A 89 5.05 2.45 11.90
C SER A 89 3.73 2.59 12.69
N GLY A 90 2.83 3.46 12.24
CA GLY A 90 1.50 3.63 12.83
C GLY A 90 0.67 2.35 12.73
N TYR A 91 0.61 1.74 11.55
CA TYR A 91 -0.14 0.50 11.34
C TYR A 91 0.38 -0.66 12.20
N MET A 92 1.71 -0.79 12.33
CA MET A 92 2.30 -1.83 13.17
C MET A 92 1.99 -1.62 14.66
N LYS A 93 2.04 -0.37 15.14
CA LYS A 93 1.65 -0.04 16.52
C LYS A 93 0.18 -0.31 16.80
N ASP A 94 -0.69 -0.02 15.84
CA ASP A 94 -2.14 -0.26 15.96
C ASP A 94 -2.46 -1.75 16.02
N LYS A 95 -1.77 -2.57 15.20
CA LYS A 95 -1.89 -4.03 15.24
C LYS A 95 -1.51 -4.63 16.60
N THR A 96 -0.44 -4.13 17.22
CA THR A 96 0.00 -4.55 18.58
C THR A 96 -1.03 -4.23 19.67
N ARG A 97 -1.94 -3.29 19.42
CA ARG A 97 -3.00 -2.92 20.36
C ARG A 97 -4.21 -3.85 20.25
N VAL A 98 -4.49 -4.37 19.06
CA VAL A 98 -5.60 -5.31 18.81
C VAL A 98 -5.27 -6.72 19.29
N GLU A 99 -4.01 -7.15 19.24
CA GLU A 99 -3.60 -8.47 19.77
C GLU A 99 -3.43 -8.51 21.31
N ARG A 100 -3.77 -7.42 22.02
CA ARG A 100 -3.65 -7.33 23.49
C ARG A 100 -4.99 -7.26 24.24
N CYS A 101 -6.10 -7.54 23.57
CA CYS A 101 -7.42 -7.72 24.18
C CYS A 101 -7.92 -9.15 24.00
#